data_AF-A0A8X6RFR2-F1
#
_entry.id   AF-A0A8X6RFR2-F1
#
_cell.length_a   1.000
_cell.length_b   1.000
_cell.length_c   1.000
_cell.angle_alpha   90.00
_cell.angle_beta   90.00
_cell.angle_gamma   90.00
#
_symmetry.space_group_name_H-M   'P 1'
#
loop_
_entity.id
_entity.type
_entity.pdbx_description
1 polymer ?
#
loop_
_entity_poly.entity_id
_entity_poly.type
_entity_poly.pdbx_seq_one_letter_code
_entity_poly.pdbx_strand_id
1 'polypeptide(L)'
;MPRQKRSSLVSKQKANKRWCSEHYNHETHVFRKDETSIPSALPERNMRYVTFDGTWLTRGYSSQIGVGCVVDLLTGFVMDFEFMSKRCIECEHAKSDLGENSAEFHVWYEGHISSCAINHVGSSCAMEQEADLKLWQRSEDSGF
;
A
#
# COMPACT_ATOMS: atom_id res chain seq x y z
N MET A 1 -26.64 -30.76 -22.72
CA MET A 1 -25.58 -30.34 -21.77
C MET A 1 -25.61 -28.82 -21.65
N PRO A 2 -26.13 -28.21 -20.57
CA PRO A 2 -26.13 -26.77 -20.43
C PRO A 2 -24.77 -26.26 -19.93
N ARG A 3 -24.24 -25.27 -20.67
CA ARG A 3 -22.96 -24.58 -20.44
C ARG A 3 -23.01 -23.79 -19.13
N GLN A 4 -22.21 -24.20 -18.13
CA GLN A 4 -22.14 -23.51 -16.84
C GLN A 4 -21.47 -22.13 -16.96
N LYS A 5 -22.02 -21.19 -16.18
CA LYS A 5 -21.81 -19.74 -16.21
C LYS A 5 -20.36 -19.33 -15.84
N ARG A 6 -19.62 -18.76 -16.82
CA ARG A 6 -18.39 -17.98 -16.61
C ARG A 6 -18.67 -16.46 -16.50
N SER A 7 -19.68 -16.05 -15.74
CA SER A 7 -20.12 -14.63 -15.74
C SER A 7 -19.96 -13.86 -14.42
N SER A 8 -19.57 -14.50 -13.31
CA SER A 8 -19.48 -13.81 -12.01
C SER A 8 -18.09 -13.29 -11.63
N LEU A 9 -17.01 -13.83 -12.21
CA LEU A 9 -15.63 -13.41 -11.93
C LEU A 9 -15.19 -12.21 -12.79
N VAL A 10 -15.60 -12.19 -14.07
CA VAL A 10 -15.28 -11.10 -15.01
C VAL A 10 -16.01 -9.81 -14.65
N SER A 11 -17.23 -9.90 -14.12
CA SER A 11 -18.01 -8.74 -13.67
C SER A 11 -17.44 -8.11 -12.40
N LYS A 12 -16.97 -8.93 -11.44
CA LYS A 12 -16.30 -8.44 -10.22
C LYS A 12 -14.96 -7.77 -10.52
N GLN A 13 -14.16 -8.31 -11.45
CA GLN A 13 -12.90 -7.67 -11.88
C GLN A 13 -13.13 -6.34 -12.61
N LYS A 14 -14.20 -6.22 -13.42
CA LYS A 14 -14.54 -4.97 -14.11
C LYS A 14 -15.09 -3.91 -13.14
N ALA A 15 -15.91 -4.32 -12.16
CA ALA A 15 -16.40 -3.42 -11.12
C ALA A 15 -15.26 -2.86 -10.26
N ASN A 16 -14.26 -3.68 -9.92
CA ASN A 16 -13.10 -3.25 -9.11
C ASN A 16 -12.16 -2.31 -9.88
N LYS A 17 -12.01 -2.51 -11.21
CA LYS A 17 -11.31 -1.56 -12.08
C LYS A 17 -12.03 -0.21 -12.17
N ARG A 18 -13.36 -0.25 -12.29
CA ARG A 18 -14.21 0.94 -12.34
C ARG A 18 -14.18 1.72 -11.02
N TRP A 19 -14.16 1.01 -9.89
CA TRP A 19 -14.03 1.61 -8.56
C TRP A 19 -12.65 2.26 -8.34
N CYS A 20 -11.52 1.61 -8.66
CA CYS A 20 -10.21 2.29 -8.60
C CYS A 20 -10.14 3.45 -9.61
N SER A 21 -10.75 3.39 -10.80
CA SER A 21 -10.74 4.53 -11.72
C SER A 21 -11.66 5.68 -11.32
N GLU A 22 -12.80 5.40 -10.68
CA GLU A 22 -13.78 6.40 -10.25
C GLU A 22 -13.42 7.04 -8.90
N HIS A 23 -12.64 6.34 -8.07
CA HIS A 23 -12.13 6.84 -6.78
C HIS A 23 -10.65 7.24 -6.79
N TYR A 24 -9.91 7.02 -7.88
CA TYR A 24 -8.66 7.75 -8.17
C TYR A 24 -9.00 9.17 -8.61
N ASN A 25 -9.77 9.89 -7.78
CA ASN A 25 -9.87 11.32 -7.86
C ASN A 25 -8.62 11.87 -7.21
N HIS A 26 -7.71 12.21 -8.10
CA HIS A 26 -6.46 12.88 -7.87
C HIS A 26 -6.75 14.29 -7.33
N GLU A 27 -7.06 14.41 -6.05
CA GLU A 27 -6.48 15.50 -5.28
C GLU A 27 -5.12 14.99 -4.81
N THR A 28 -4.18 14.89 -5.75
CA THR A 28 -2.82 15.20 -5.35
C THR A 28 -2.91 16.56 -4.69
N HIS A 29 -2.77 16.61 -3.37
CA HIS A 29 -2.26 17.79 -2.70
C HIS A 29 -0.78 17.97 -3.10
N VAL A 30 -0.50 17.97 -4.41
CA VAL A 30 0.58 18.75 -4.97
C VAL A 30 0.11 20.18 -4.72
N PHE A 31 0.53 20.74 -3.59
CA PHE A 31 0.75 22.16 -3.50
C PHE A 31 1.81 22.51 -4.56
N ARG A 32 1.38 22.59 -5.82
CA ARG A 32 2.07 23.37 -6.84
C ARG A 32 1.86 24.82 -6.39
N LYS A 33 2.69 25.26 -5.45
CA LYS A 33 3.03 26.68 -5.46
C LYS A 33 3.83 26.88 -6.73
N ASP A 34 3.38 27.80 -7.57
CA ASP A 34 4.11 28.25 -8.74
C ASP A 34 5.61 28.33 -8.44
N GLU A 35 6.44 27.70 -9.28
CA GLU A 35 7.91 27.66 -9.18
C GLU A 35 8.56 29.06 -9.11
N THR A 36 7.80 30.13 -9.29
CA THR A 36 8.26 31.52 -9.28
C THR A 36 8.27 32.18 -7.90
N SER A 37 8.02 31.46 -6.81
CA SER A 37 7.97 32.07 -5.47
C SER A 37 8.63 31.26 -4.35
N ILE A 38 9.78 30.63 -4.61
CA ILE A 38 10.67 30.24 -3.51
C ILE A 38 11.35 31.53 -3.01
N PRO A 39 11.00 32.07 -1.82
CA PRO A 39 11.64 33.27 -1.32
C PRO A 39 13.11 32.93 -1.06
N SER A 40 14.03 33.73 -1.60
CA SER A 40 15.48 33.54 -1.49
C SER A 40 16.03 33.65 -0.07
N ALA A 41 15.18 33.90 0.92
CA ALA A 41 15.49 33.89 2.34
C ALA A 41 14.25 33.47 3.12
N LEU A 42 14.12 32.17 3.41
CA LEU A 42 13.21 31.69 4.45
C LEU A 42 13.95 31.77 5.81
N PRO A 43 13.30 32.26 6.87
CA PRO A 43 13.89 32.28 8.20
C PRO A 43 14.24 30.86 8.65
N GLU A 44 15.29 30.71 9.46
CA GLU A 44 15.78 29.43 10.02
C GLU A 44 14.71 28.69 10.85
N ARG A 45 13.74 28.11 10.15
CA ARG A 45 12.85 27.06 10.64
C ARG A 45 13.04 25.91 9.67
N ASN A 46 13.34 24.73 10.21
CA ASN A 46 13.65 23.49 9.48
C ASN A 46 12.44 22.94 8.70
N MET A 47 11.83 23.74 7.83
CA MET A 47 10.76 23.32 6.94
C MET A 47 11.36 22.35 5.91
N ARG A 48 10.87 21.12 5.91
CA ARG A 48 11.22 20.10 4.93
C ARG A 48 10.04 19.90 3.98
N TYR A 49 10.36 19.83 2.70
CA TYR A 49 9.38 19.48 1.67
C TYR A 49 9.62 18.04 1.28
N VAL A 50 8.57 17.23 1.28
CA VAL A 50 8.67 15.81 0.97
C VAL A 50 7.66 15.44 -0.11
N THR A 51 7.97 14.38 -0.86
CA THR A 51 7.05 13.70 -1.78
C THR A 51 6.83 12.27 -1.31
N PHE A 52 5.66 11.71 -1.62
CA PHE A 52 5.39 10.30 -1.45
C PHE A 52 5.23 9.62 -2.80
N ASP A 53 5.78 8.42 -2.93
CA ASP A 53 5.59 7.54 -4.07
C ASP A 53 5.67 6.07 -3.64
N GLY A 54 5.02 5.19 -4.41
CA GLY A 54 4.95 3.76 -4.14
C GLY A 54 5.56 2.94 -5.28
N THR A 55 6.34 1.90 -4.94
CA THR A 55 6.83 0.92 -5.91
C THR A 55 6.32 -0.49 -5.62
N TRP A 56 6.00 -1.22 -6.68
CA TRP A 56 5.33 -2.51 -6.64
C TRP A 56 6.20 -3.60 -7.27
N LEU A 57 6.24 -4.78 -6.65
CA LEU A 57 7.06 -5.89 -7.13
C LEU A 57 6.70 -6.34 -8.56
N THR A 58 5.41 -6.26 -8.93
CA THR A 58 4.95 -6.62 -10.27
C THR A 58 4.20 -5.47 -10.95
N ARG A 59 4.33 -5.41 -12.28
CA ARG A 59 3.60 -4.43 -13.10
C ARG A 59 2.12 -4.80 -13.21
N GLY A 60 1.28 -3.77 -13.23
CA GLY A 60 -0.17 -3.90 -13.27
C GLY A 60 -0.75 -4.06 -11.87
N TYR A 61 -2.03 -3.73 -11.70
CA TYR A 61 -2.72 -3.66 -10.40
C TYR A 61 -2.90 -5.03 -9.69
N SER A 62 -2.01 -5.99 -9.92
CA SER A 62 -2.00 -7.35 -9.35
C SER A 62 -0.88 -7.61 -8.35
N SER A 63 -0.02 -6.61 -8.06
CA SER A 63 1.08 -6.81 -7.10
C SER A 63 0.58 -7.25 -5.73
N GLN A 64 1.30 -8.19 -5.13
CA GLN A 64 1.04 -8.66 -3.77
C GLN A 64 1.94 -8.00 -2.74
N ILE A 65 3.01 -7.33 -3.20
CA ILE A 65 4.05 -6.74 -2.38
C ILE A 65 4.40 -5.37 -2.97
N GLY A 66 4.60 -4.39 -2.11
CA GLY A 66 5.23 -3.13 -2.49
C GLY A 66 5.69 -2.34 -1.28
N VAL A 67 6.18 -1.15 -1.56
CA VAL A 67 6.67 -0.23 -0.55
C VAL A 67 6.26 1.18 -0.92
N GLY A 68 5.70 1.92 0.04
CA GLY A 68 5.51 3.35 -0.05
C GLY A 68 6.70 4.07 0.59
N CYS A 69 7.17 5.15 -0.01
CA CYS A 69 8.34 5.88 0.44
C CYS A 69 8.04 7.38 0.53
N VAL A 70 8.45 8.01 1.61
CA VAL A 70 8.54 9.47 1.74
C VAL A 70 9.96 9.89 1.39
N VAL A 71 10.10 10.76 0.41
CA VAL A 71 11.39 11.21 -0.15
C VAL A 71 11.53 12.71 0.08
N ASP A 72 12.66 13.13 0.63
CA ASP A 72 13.00 14.55 0.75
C ASP A 72 13.23 15.17 -0.62
N LEU A 73 12.52 16.26 -0.92
CA LEU A 73 12.55 16.89 -2.24
C LEU A 73 13.90 17.51 -2.60
N LEU A 74 14.68 17.92 -1.59
CA LEU A 74 15.96 18.59 -1.82
C LEU A 74 17.11 17.60 -2.01
N THR A 75 17.18 16.56 -1.17
CA THR A 75 18.27 15.58 -1.21
C THR A 75 17.96 14.35 -2.07
N GLY A 76 16.68 14.06 -2.30
CA GLY A 76 16.23 12.82 -2.93
C GLY A 76 16.40 11.58 -2.03
N PHE A 77 16.70 11.76 -0.74
CA PHE A 77 16.84 10.64 0.20
C PHE A 77 15.49 10.18 0.73
N VAL A 78 15.36 8.87 0.91
CA VAL A 78 14.19 8.26 1.56
C VAL A 78 14.25 8.58 3.05
N MET A 79 13.26 9.32 3.53
CA MET A 79 13.12 9.75 4.92
C MET A 79 12.35 8.72 5.76
N ASP A 80 11.32 8.11 5.17
CA ASP A 80 10.53 7.04 5.80
C ASP A 80 9.96 6.12 4.71
N PHE A 81 9.63 4.88 5.07
CA PHE A 81 9.04 3.90 4.17
C PHE A 81 8.11 2.92 4.89
N GLU A 82 7.09 2.44 4.20
CA GLU A 82 6.16 1.43 4.70
C GLU A 82 6.11 0.26 3.72
N PHE A 83 6.47 -0.93 4.20
CA PHE A 83 6.32 -2.16 3.43
C PHE A 83 4.86 -2.61 3.47
N MET A 84 4.30 -2.96 2.31
CA MET A 84 2.93 -3.43 2.19
C MET A 84 2.90 -4.81 1.55
N SER A 85 2.17 -5.74 2.16
CA SER A 85 2.05 -7.08 1.64
C SER A 85 0.68 -7.70 1.90
N LYS A 86 0.17 -8.39 0.88
CA LYS A 86 -1.00 -9.27 0.92
C LYS A 86 -0.63 -10.74 1.03
N ARG A 87 0.68 -11.03 1.07
CA ARG A 87 1.25 -12.38 1.01
C ARG A 87 2.24 -12.61 2.15
N CYS A 88 2.19 -13.79 2.75
CA CYS A 88 3.21 -14.28 3.65
C CYS A 88 3.61 -15.69 3.21
N ILE A 89 4.91 -15.92 3.02
CA ILE A 89 5.45 -17.21 2.57
C ILE A 89 5.18 -18.30 3.62
N GLU A 90 5.33 -17.97 4.91
CA GLU A 90 5.06 -18.91 6.00
C GLU A 90 3.59 -19.32 6.02
N CYS A 91 2.66 -18.38 5.85
CA CYS A 91 1.24 -18.70 5.70
C CYS A 91 0.96 -19.62 4.50
N GLU A 92 1.64 -19.42 3.37
CA GLU A 92 1.45 -20.27 2.19
C GLU A 92 1.95 -21.69 2.40
N HIS A 93 3.12 -21.85 3.02
CA HIS A 93 3.66 -23.15 3.37
C HIS A 93 2.77 -23.85 4.40
N ALA A 94 2.38 -23.16 5.48
CA ALA A 94 1.50 -23.73 6.50
C ALA A 94 0.14 -24.16 5.92
N LYS A 95 -0.45 -23.39 4.99
CA LYS A 95 -1.68 -23.80 4.29
C LYS A 95 -1.48 -25.05 3.43
N SER A 96 -0.31 -25.19 2.82
CA SER A 96 0.04 -26.38 2.02
C SER A 96 0.29 -27.60 2.90
N ASP A 97 1.01 -27.43 4.00
CA ASP A 97 1.51 -28.54 4.84
C ASP A 97 0.47 -29.02 5.87
N LEU A 98 -0.26 -28.10 6.49
CA LEU A 98 -1.27 -28.40 7.52
C LEU A 98 -2.68 -28.47 6.94
N GLY A 99 -2.92 -27.86 5.78
CA GLY A 99 -4.24 -27.69 5.18
C GLY A 99 -4.98 -26.45 5.73
N GLU A 100 -5.36 -25.52 4.85
CA GLU A 100 -5.94 -24.21 5.22
C GLU A 100 -7.17 -24.26 6.15
N ASN A 101 -7.95 -25.35 6.13
CA ASN A 101 -9.16 -25.51 6.95
C ASN A 101 -8.98 -26.52 8.09
N SER A 102 -7.74 -26.90 8.43
CA SER A 102 -7.46 -27.84 9.51
C SER A 102 -7.38 -27.14 10.86
N ALA A 103 -7.64 -27.89 11.94
CA ALA A 103 -7.51 -27.36 13.30
C ALA A 103 -6.04 -27.01 13.60
N GLU A 104 -5.11 -27.79 13.04
CA GLU A 104 -3.67 -27.61 13.13
C GLU A 104 -3.23 -26.27 12.54
N PHE A 105 -3.78 -25.88 11.38
CA PHE A 105 -3.51 -24.58 10.78
C PHE A 105 -4.01 -23.43 11.67
N HIS A 106 -5.21 -23.55 12.25
CA HIS A 106 -5.75 -22.52 13.13
C HIS A 106 -4.89 -22.30 14.37
N VAL A 107 -4.47 -23.38 15.04
CA VAL A 107 -3.57 -23.30 16.21
C VAL A 107 -2.23 -22.69 15.82
N TRP A 108 -1.67 -23.08 14.67
CA TRP A 108 -0.43 -22.48 14.17
C TRP A 108 -0.59 -20.98 13.87
N TYR A 109 -1.70 -20.59 13.22
CA TYR A 109 -1.93 -19.21 12.80
C TYR A 109 -2.11 -18.25 13.98
N GLU A 110 -2.71 -18.70 15.09
CA GLU A 110 -2.80 -17.91 16.33
C GLU A 110 -1.42 -17.54 16.88
N GLY A 111 -0.44 -18.44 16.78
CA GLY A 111 0.95 -18.15 17.15
C GLY A 111 1.69 -17.26 16.14
N HIS A 112 1.31 -17.32 14.87
CA HIS A 112 1.98 -16.60 13.77
C HIS A 112 1.45 -15.19 13.54
N ILE A 113 0.21 -14.87 13.93
CA ILE A 113 -0.46 -13.61 13.56
C ILE A 113 0.34 -12.35 13.91
N SER A 114 1.10 -12.37 15.02
CA SER A 114 1.91 -11.23 15.47
C SER A 114 3.16 -10.98 14.61
N SER A 115 3.66 -12.00 13.89
CA SER A 115 4.81 -11.90 12.98
C SER A 115 4.40 -12.07 11.51
N CYS A 116 3.10 -12.09 11.22
CA CYS A 116 2.60 -12.28 9.88
C CYS A 116 3.02 -11.12 8.98
N ALA A 117 3.59 -11.45 7.81
CA ALA A 117 3.97 -10.45 6.82
C ALA A 117 2.77 -9.82 6.11
N ILE A 118 1.57 -10.42 6.21
CA ILE A 118 0.35 -9.85 5.62
C ILE A 118 -0.11 -8.68 6.49
N ASN A 119 -0.04 -7.48 5.94
CA ASN A 119 -0.44 -6.25 6.63
C ASN A 119 -1.44 -5.41 5.82
N HIS A 120 -1.92 -5.94 4.70
CA HIS A 120 -2.93 -5.31 3.86
C HIS A 120 -3.97 -6.32 3.38
N VAL A 121 -5.24 -5.93 3.41
CA VAL A 121 -6.35 -6.69 2.84
C VAL A 121 -7.08 -5.81 1.84
N GLY A 122 -7.07 -6.22 0.55
CA GLY A 122 -7.77 -5.47 -0.49
C GLY A 122 -7.05 -5.47 -1.83
N SER A 123 -7.32 -4.43 -2.62
CA SER A 123 -6.70 -4.26 -3.95
C SER A 123 -5.24 -3.82 -3.83
N SER A 124 -4.44 -4.07 -4.86
CA SER A 124 -3.04 -3.59 -4.92
C SER A 124 -2.97 -2.05 -5.00
N CYS A 125 -3.95 -1.44 -5.68
CA CYS A 125 -4.14 0.02 -5.78
C CYS A 125 -4.38 0.65 -4.38
N ALA A 126 -5.10 -0.05 -3.49
CA ALA A 126 -5.32 0.41 -2.12
C ALA A 126 -4.06 0.32 -1.23
N MET A 127 -3.08 -0.52 -1.57
CA MET A 127 -1.83 -0.62 -0.78
C MET A 127 -1.08 0.71 -0.74
N GLU A 128 -1.18 1.51 -1.80
CA GLU A 128 -0.53 2.82 -1.88
C GLU A 128 -1.12 3.80 -0.87
N GLN A 129 -2.45 3.90 -0.86
CA GLN A 129 -3.19 4.77 0.05
C GLN A 129 -2.99 4.35 1.51
N GLU A 130 -3.02 3.04 1.78
CA GLU A 130 -2.80 2.53 3.13
C GLU A 130 -1.34 2.73 3.60
N ALA A 131 -0.36 2.68 2.70
CA ALA A 131 1.02 3.03 3.04
C ALA A 131 1.15 4.52 3.39
N ASP A 132 0.57 5.38 2.57
CA ASP A 132 0.52 6.84 2.77
C ASP A 132 -0.08 7.19 4.14
N LEU A 133 -1.25 6.65 4.46
CA LEU A 133 -1.92 6.87 5.74
C LEU A 133 -1.04 6.46 6.94
N LYS A 134 -0.38 5.29 6.86
CA LYS A 134 0.51 4.83 7.94
C LYS A 134 1.73 5.73 8.10
N LEU A 135 2.32 6.18 6.99
CA LEU A 135 3.49 7.06 6.99
C LEU A 135 3.16 8.43 7.63
N TRP A 136 2.03 9.02 7.27
CA TRP A 136 1.57 10.27 7.86
C TRP A 136 1.13 10.10 9.32
N GLN A 137 0.50 8.98 9.67
CA GLN A 137 0.17 8.72 11.07
C GLN A 137 1.43 8.66 11.94
N ARG A 138 2.53 8.06 11.43
CA ARG A 138 3.82 8.07 12.16
C ARG A 138 4.39 9.46 12.36
N SER A 139 4.17 10.40 11.43
CA SER A 139 4.62 11.79 11.62
C SER A 139 3.82 12.50 12.71
N GLU A 140 2.50 12.33 12.74
CA GLU A 140 1.64 12.88 13.79
C GLU A 140 2.00 12.31 15.17
N ASP A 141 2.21 11.00 15.25
CA ASP A 141 2.64 10.31 16.48
C ASP A 141 4.01 10.79 16.98
N SER A 142 4.86 11.26 16.06
CA SER A 142 6.19 11.83 16.35
C SER A 142 6.15 13.33 16.68
N GLY A 143 4.96 13.96 16.65
CA GLY A 143 4.76 15.36 17.02
C GLY A 143 5.05 16.37 15.91
N PHE A 144 4.92 15.97 14.64
CA PHE A 144 4.89 16.88 13.49
C PHE A 144 3.48 17.36 13.17
#